data_AF-A0A9E0W192-F1
#
_entry.id   AF-A0A9E0W192-F1
#
_cell.length_a   1.000
_cell.length_b   1.000
_cell.length_c   1.000
_cell.angle_alpha   90.00
_cell.angle_beta   90.00
_cell.angle_gamma   90.00
#
_symmetry.space_group_name_H-M   'P 1'
#
loop_
_entity.id
_entity.type
_entity.pdbx_description
1 polymer ?
#
loop_
_entity_poly.entity_id
_entity_poly.type
_entity_poly.pdbx_seq_one_letter_code
_entity_poly.pdbx_strand_id
1 'polypeptide(L)'
;MSKSRYSVTELAALLGAEPVVSDLHINGIGTLESATETQLSFLHNSRYQQQLTDSVAGAILVKEDHRHNVRSVALVVDDPY
;
A
#
# COMPACT_ATOMS: atom_id res chain seq x y z
N MET A 1 -13.78 -20.47 0.39
CA MET A 1 -12.69 -19.88 -0.42
C MET A 1 -11.68 -19.29 0.56
N SER A 2 -10.42 -19.71 0.50
CA SER A 2 -9.38 -19.18 1.40
C SER A 2 -9.17 -17.70 1.08
N LYS A 3 -9.53 -16.80 2.01
CA LYS A 3 -9.04 -15.42 1.95
C LYS A 3 -7.57 -15.48 2.35
N SER A 4 -6.67 -15.57 1.38
CA SER A 4 -5.24 -15.44 1.64
C SER A 4 -5.01 -14.05 2.25
N ARG A 5 -4.74 -14.02 3.56
CA ARG A 5 -4.25 -12.84 4.26
C ARG A 5 -2.74 -12.83 4.10
N TYR A 6 -2.20 -11.74 3.60
CA TYR A 6 -0.76 -11.51 3.50
C TYR A 6 -0.38 -10.41 4.48
N SER A 7 0.72 -10.60 5.21
CA SER A 7 1.29 -9.50 5.98
C SER A 7 1.88 -8.45 5.04
N VAL A 8 1.93 -7.19 5.48
CA VAL A 8 2.56 -6.13 4.69
C VAL A 8 4.05 -6.43 4.46
N THR A 9 4.71 -7.09 5.42
CA THR A 9 6.10 -7.56 5.29
C THR A 9 6.25 -8.55 4.12
N GLU A 10 5.36 -9.54 4.03
CA GLU A 10 5.37 -10.49 2.91
C GLU A 10 5.05 -9.82 1.58
N LEU A 11 4.09 -8.90 1.56
CA LEU A 11 3.75 -8.13 0.36
C LEU A 11 4.93 -7.29 -0.11
N ALA A 12 5.65 -6.63 0.81
CA ALA A 12 6.85 -5.87 0.46
C ALA A 12 7.88 -6.76 -0.24
N ALA A 13 8.17 -7.93 0.33
CA ALA A 13 9.12 -8.88 -0.24
C ALA A 13 8.65 -9.45 -1.60
N LEU A 14 7.36 -9.75 -1.74
CA LEU A 14 6.78 -10.29 -2.97
C LEU A 14 6.73 -9.28 -4.11
N LEU A 15 6.51 -8.00 -3.78
CA LEU A 15 6.37 -6.91 -4.74
C LEU A 15 7.71 -6.21 -5.04
N GLY A 16 8.80 -6.63 -4.40
CA GLY A 16 10.11 -5.99 -4.55
C GLY A 16 10.14 -4.57 -3.96
N ALA A 17 9.28 -4.29 -2.98
CA ALA A 17 9.28 -3.03 -2.26
C ALA A 17 10.43 -2.96 -1.26
N GLU A 18 10.71 -1.76 -0.76
CA GLU A 18 11.61 -1.57 0.37
C GLU A 18 11.21 -2.48 1.56
N PRO A 19 12.19 -3.10 2.25
CA PRO A 19 11.90 -3.95 3.40
C PRO A 19 11.17 -3.16 4.49
N VAL A 20 9.92 -3.55 4.74
CA VAL A 20 9.08 -3.00 5.81
C VAL A 20 8.70 -4.13 6.74
N VAL A 21 8.81 -3.89 8.06
CA VAL A 21 8.37 -4.83 9.09
C VAL A 21 7.06 -4.31 9.66
N SER A 22 5.98 -5.05 9.41
CA SER A 22 4.65 -4.76 9.93
C SER A 22 3.85 -6.05 10.10
N ASP A 23 3.17 -6.15 11.25
CA ASP A 23 2.22 -7.22 11.57
C ASP A 23 0.82 -6.95 10.97
N LEU A 24 0.67 -5.90 10.16
CA LEU A 24 -0.58 -5.59 9.49
C LEU A 24 -0.88 -6.65 8.43
N HIS A 25 -2.09 -7.19 8.48
CA HIS A 25 -2.56 -8.19 7.54
C HIS A 25 -3.52 -7.59 6.53
N ILE A 26 -3.15 -7.70 5.26
CA ILE A 26 -3.96 -7.31 4.12
C ILE A 26 -4.81 -8.50 3.67
N ASN A 27 -6.11 -8.28 3.48
CA ASN A 27 -7.08 -9.30 3.06
C ASN A 27 -7.74 -9.01 1.70
N GLY A 28 -7.32 -7.93 1.04
CA GLY A 28 -7.87 -7.50 -0.24
C GLY A 28 -7.13 -6.27 -0.79
N ILE A 29 -7.58 -5.83 -1.96
CA ILE A 29 -7.03 -4.66 -2.65
C ILE A 29 -8.17 -3.65 -2.85
N GLY A 30 -7.89 -2.36 -2.73
CA GLY A 30 -8.85 -1.28 -2.92
C GLY A 30 -8.23 -0.05 -3.56
N THR A 31 -9.06 0.87 -4.07
CA THR A 31 -8.60 2.17 -4.59
C THR A 31 -8.28 3.11 -3.43
N LEU A 32 -7.48 4.16 -3.65
CA LEU A 32 -7.10 5.11 -2.58
C LEU A 32 -8.32 5.70 -1.85
N GLU A 33 -9.43 5.89 -2.56
CA GLU A 33 -10.70 6.44 -2.03
C GLU A 33 -11.54 5.44 -1.24
N SER A 34 -11.45 4.13 -1.53
CA SER A 34 -12.37 3.11 -0.98
C SER A 34 -11.67 2.02 -0.16
N ALA A 35 -10.35 1.96 -0.22
CA ALA A 35 -9.56 1.00 0.52
C ALA A 35 -9.72 1.23 2.02
N THR A 36 -9.82 0.12 2.75
CA THR A 36 -9.87 0.09 4.21
C THR A 36 -8.51 -0.22 4.81
N GLU A 37 -8.40 -0.12 6.13
CA GLU A 37 -7.17 -0.39 6.90
C GLU A 37 -6.63 -1.83 6.74
N THR A 38 -7.43 -2.73 6.17
CA THR A 38 -7.04 -4.12 5.89
C THR A 38 -6.87 -4.41 4.40
N GLN A 39 -6.85 -3.37 3.58
CA GLN A 39 -6.66 -3.46 2.13
C GLN A 39 -5.40 -2.72 1.69
N LEU A 40 -4.75 -3.29 0.67
CA LEU A 40 -3.65 -2.66 -0.04
C LEU A 40 -4.20 -1.75 -1.11
N SER A 41 -3.63 -0.55 -1.22
CA SER A 41 -3.86 0.34 -2.36
C SER A 41 -2.55 0.66 -3.06
N PHE A 42 -2.63 1.32 -4.21
CA PHE A 42 -1.46 1.71 -4.98
C PHE A 42 -1.70 3.02 -5.72
N LEU A 43 -0.65 3.83 -5.85
CA LEU A 43 -0.70 5.06 -6.60
C LEU A 43 -0.51 4.76 -8.10
N HIS A 44 -1.63 4.61 -8.80
CA HIS A 44 -1.64 4.37 -10.24
C HIS A 44 -1.15 5.57 -11.07
N ASN A 45 -1.40 6.79 -10.59
CA ASN A 45 -1.01 8.02 -11.27
C ASN A 45 -0.64 9.10 -10.24
N SER A 46 0.48 9.78 -10.45
CA SER A 46 0.99 10.86 -9.58
C SER A 46 -0.01 12.01 -9.38
N ARG A 47 -1.00 12.18 -10.27
CA ARG A 47 -2.11 13.14 -10.08
C ARG A 47 -2.94 12.88 -8.81
N TYR A 48 -2.97 11.63 -8.34
CA TYR A 48 -3.73 11.22 -7.15
C TYR A 48 -2.90 11.29 -5.87
N GLN A 49 -1.72 11.90 -5.90
CA GLN A 49 -0.87 12.07 -4.72
C GLN A 49 -1.58 12.77 -3.55
N GLN A 50 -2.58 13.62 -3.83
CA GLN A 50 -3.40 14.26 -2.80
C GLN A 50 -4.31 13.25 -2.07
N GLN A 51 -4.76 12.21 -2.77
CA GLN A 51 -5.58 11.15 -2.18
C GLN A 51 -4.79 10.24 -1.24
N LEU A 52 -3.45 10.22 -1.33
CA LEU A 52 -2.60 9.44 -0.41
C LEU A 52 -2.77 9.87 1.04
N THR A 53 -2.97 11.17 1.25
CA THR A 53 -3.09 11.77 2.59
C THR A 53 -4.46 11.52 3.21
N ASP A 54 -5.49 11.36 2.37
CA ASP A 54 -6.87 11.09 2.79
C ASP A 54 -7.20 9.59 2.82
N SER A 55 -6.38 8.76 2.18
CA SER A 55 -6.60 7.31 2.12
C SER A 55 -6.47 6.66 3.49
N VAL A 56 -7.40 5.76 3.79
CA VAL A 56 -7.40 4.90 4.99
C VAL A 56 -6.93 3.48 4.68
N ALA A 57 -6.28 3.28 3.54
CA ALA A 57 -5.68 2.00 3.16
C ALA A 57 -4.64 1.57 4.21
N GLY A 58 -4.61 0.28 4.52
CA GLY A 58 -3.63 -0.28 5.46
C GLY A 58 -2.18 -0.16 4.99
N ALA A 59 -1.99 -0.40 3.70
CA ALA A 59 -0.71 -0.20 3.03
C ALA A 59 -0.94 0.42 1.66
N ILE A 60 0.00 1.23 1.19
CA ILE A 60 -0.06 1.89 -0.11
C ILE A 60 1.26 1.72 -0.85
N LEU A 61 1.20 1.12 -2.04
CA LEU A 61 2.30 1.08 -2.99
C LEU A 61 2.53 2.45 -3.61
N VAL A 62 3.72 2.99 -3.42
CA VAL A 62 4.11 4.31 -3.90
C VAL A 62 5.58 4.30 -4.33
N LYS A 63 6.00 5.34 -5.05
CA LYS A 63 7.43 5.62 -5.27
C LYS A 63 8.02 6.33 -4.06
N GLU A 64 9.35 6.35 -3.97
CA GLU A 64 10.09 6.99 -2.87
C GLU A 64 9.64 8.45 -2.65
N ASP A 65 9.47 9.20 -3.75
CA ASP A 65 8.98 10.59 -3.76
C ASP A 65 7.65 10.81 -3.04
N HIS A 66 6.81 9.79 -2.98
CA HIS A 66 5.46 9.86 -2.41
C HIS A 66 5.34 9.18 -1.05
N ARG A 67 6.41 8.56 -0.55
CA ARG A 67 6.46 7.91 0.77
C ARG A 67 5.94 8.82 1.89
N HIS A 68 6.27 10.10 1.82
CA HIS A 68 5.95 11.09 2.87
C HIS A 68 4.47 11.48 2.88
N ASN A 69 3.73 11.19 1.81
CA ASN A 69 2.32 11.54 1.68
C ASN A 69 1.40 10.43 2.23
N VAL A 70 1.94 9.24 2.48
CA VAL A 70 1.21 8.09 3.01
C VAL A 70 1.20 8.17 4.54
N ARG A 71 -0.01 8.15 5.13
CA ARG A 71 -0.18 8.16 6.60
C ARG A 71 -0.05 6.79 7.25
N SER A 72 -0.33 5.72 6.50
CA SER A 72 -0.28 4.34 6.97
C SER A 72 1.07 3.71 6.61
N VAL A 73 1.10 2.53 6.00
CA VAL A 73 2.33 1.87 5.59
C VAL A 73 2.63 2.16 4.13
N ALA A 74 3.71 2.88 3.85
CA ALA A 74 4.20 3.09 2.50
C ALA A 74 5.05 1.90 2.04
N LEU A 75 4.60 1.20 1.00
CA LEU A 75 5.40 0.22 0.28
C LEU A 75 6.10 0.92 -0.88
N VAL A 76 7.37 1.26 -0.69
CA VAL A 76 8.15 1.98 -1.70
C VAL A 76 8.64 1.00 -2.76
N VAL A 77 8.24 1.20 -4.01
CA VAL A 77 8.63 0.38 -5.18
C VAL A 77 9.12 1.26 -6.32
N ASP A 78 10.01 0.71 -7.15
CA ASP A 78 10.49 1.39 -8.37
C ASP A 78 9.38 1.57 -9.40
N ASP A 79 8.54 0.54 -9.56
CA ASP A 79 7.37 0.54 -10.44
C ASP A 79 6.11 0.09 -9.67
N PRO A 80 5.18 1.00 -9.34
CA PRO A 80 3.95 0.68 -8.61
C PRO A 80 2.86 0.03 -9.49
N TYR A 81 3.17 -0.35 -10.72
CA TYR A 81 2.24 -0.91 -11.71
C TYR A 81 2.48 -2.39 -12.03
#